data_AF-A0A2E8JUM2-F1
#
_entry.id   AF-A0A2E8JUM2-F1
#
_cell.length_a   1.000
_cell.length_b   1.000
_cell.length_c   1.000
_cell.angle_alpha   90.00
_cell.angle_beta   90.00
_cell.angle_gamma   90.00
#
_symmetry.space_group_name_H-M   'P 1'
#
loop_
_entity.id
_entity.type
_entity.pdbx_description
1 polymer ?
#
loop_
_entity_poly.entity_id
_entity_poly.type
_entity_poly.pdbx_seq_one_letter_code
_entity_poly.pdbx_strand_id
1 'polypeptide(L)'
;MGFDVHVLGTASARPTNHRDVSGSAVKCPDGIAVIDCGEGFQSRFSHQRKMLKVHEKGTTLKPRNVGVLLFTHGHLDHTWGALPWMQTMSLDNREQPLLIIGPTSDSVLEALLNGDKLPPDTHSSDLARQWQAWHSLGANTTGLSFQTRWVLGNMNADRWIELDSQTGKAAELKSMPQPTGWDSCKVKAWPTHHSVPSYAWSIEQVGKRGKFDRLRAAELRLNEQQRKSLSNGEDVTLENGTLLSADSFRGQPGKSLSVILSGDTAEAAPGLLKAPTPTLLVHEATFLEAQQDKADQHLHSTIAGAVRTAQQMGVQHLALTHYSSRIKELSTVGGEVETGASPLQVVALSDGDRLRVDEGGSVSHLAFHGEGWDFRNMTPNR
;
A
#
# COMPACT_ATOMS: atom_id res chain seq x y z
N MET A 1 -10.28 10.45 -9.32
CA MET A 1 -8.85 10.09 -9.31
C MET A 1 -8.78 8.63 -8.93
N GLY A 2 -7.97 7.82 -9.62
CA GLY A 2 -7.63 6.47 -9.17
C GLY A 2 -6.34 6.50 -8.34
N PHE A 3 -5.44 5.55 -8.57
CA PHE A 3 -4.17 5.44 -7.83
C PHE A 3 -2.96 5.92 -8.64
N ASP A 4 -1.95 6.43 -7.95
CA ASP A 4 -0.62 6.74 -8.49
C ASP A 4 0.42 6.14 -7.53
N VAL A 5 0.96 4.99 -7.90
CA VAL A 5 1.92 4.21 -7.12
C VAL A 5 3.32 4.64 -7.53
N HIS A 6 4.12 5.09 -6.57
CA HIS A 6 5.50 5.49 -6.75
C HIS A 6 6.41 4.45 -6.10
N VAL A 7 7.23 3.77 -6.89
CA VAL A 7 8.19 2.79 -6.36
C VAL A 7 9.54 3.48 -6.21
N LEU A 8 9.97 3.68 -4.97
CA LEU A 8 11.15 4.49 -4.66
C LEU A 8 12.38 3.64 -4.33
N GLY A 9 12.26 2.31 -4.35
CA GLY A 9 13.37 1.39 -4.17
C GLY A 9 12.95 -0.01 -4.58
N THR A 10 13.83 -0.70 -5.28
CA THR A 10 13.57 -2.01 -5.90
C THR A 10 14.63 -3.06 -5.57
N ALA A 11 15.60 -2.77 -4.69
CA ALA A 11 16.62 -3.72 -4.25
C ALA A 11 16.17 -4.52 -3.04
N SER A 12 16.57 -5.80 -3.01
CA SER A 12 16.47 -6.65 -1.83
C SER A 12 17.69 -6.53 -0.92
N ALA A 13 17.45 -6.51 0.40
CA ALA A 13 18.41 -6.57 1.51
C ALA A 13 19.37 -5.37 1.66
N ARG A 14 19.85 -4.77 0.57
CA ARG A 14 20.83 -3.68 0.59
C ARG A 14 20.77 -2.84 -0.69
N PRO A 15 21.17 -1.57 -0.63
CA PRO A 15 21.31 -0.77 -1.84
C PRO A 15 22.40 -1.34 -2.76
N THR A 16 22.25 -1.07 -4.05
CA THR A 16 23.20 -1.35 -5.12
C THR A 16 23.58 -0.04 -5.80
N ASN A 17 24.45 -0.09 -6.80
CA ASN A 17 24.81 1.11 -7.58
C ASN A 17 23.63 1.74 -8.33
N HIS A 18 22.53 1.00 -8.52
CA HIS A 18 21.42 1.39 -9.39
C HIS A 18 20.03 1.24 -8.75
N ARG A 19 19.96 0.60 -7.58
CA ARG A 19 18.71 0.32 -6.88
C ARG A 19 18.89 0.52 -5.40
N ASP A 20 17.98 1.24 -4.82
CA ASP A 20 17.79 1.45 -3.41
C ASP A 20 16.85 0.41 -2.80
N VAL A 21 16.90 0.28 -1.48
CA VAL A 21 16.05 -0.65 -0.72
C VAL A 21 14.59 -0.21 -0.65
N SER A 22 13.72 -1.17 -0.33
CA SER A 22 12.27 -1.07 -0.31
C SER A 22 11.69 0.23 0.23
N GLY A 23 10.71 0.76 -0.49
CA GLY A 23 9.89 1.87 -0.05
C GLY A 23 9.05 2.40 -1.20
N SER A 24 7.75 2.52 -0.99
CA SER A 24 6.79 2.94 -2.02
C SER A 24 5.77 3.92 -1.45
N ALA A 25 5.26 4.81 -2.29
CA ALA A 25 4.18 5.72 -1.95
C ALA A 25 2.97 5.51 -2.87
N VAL A 26 1.83 5.14 -2.30
CA VAL A 26 0.56 4.98 -3.01
C VAL A 26 -0.29 6.22 -2.76
N LYS A 27 -0.41 7.07 -3.77
CA LYS A 27 -1.33 8.21 -3.74
C LYS A 27 -2.71 7.77 -4.20
N CYS A 28 -3.72 8.06 -3.40
CA CYS A 28 -5.12 7.78 -3.64
C CYS A 28 -5.95 9.07 -3.48
N PRO A 29 -7.27 9.06 -3.74
CA PRO A 29 -8.13 10.23 -3.53
C PRO A 29 -8.02 10.89 -2.15
N ASP A 30 -7.90 10.10 -1.08
CA ASP A 30 -7.99 10.60 0.30
C ASP A 30 -6.63 10.99 0.88
N GLY A 31 -5.52 10.58 0.26
CA GLY A 31 -4.19 10.86 0.76
C GLY A 31 -3.11 9.97 0.16
N ILE A 32 -2.01 9.83 0.90
CA ILE A 32 -0.88 8.99 0.53
C ILE A 32 -0.67 7.95 1.63
N ALA A 33 -0.62 6.68 1.24
CA ALA A 33 -0.07 5.60 2.05
C ALA A 33 1.38 5.38 1.64
N VAL A 34 2.30 5.28 2.59
CA VAL A 34 3.66 4.79 2.35
C VAL A 34 3.75 3.35 2.79
N ILE A 35 4.30 2.48 1.95
CA ILE A 35 4.52 1.06 2.24
C ILE A 35 6.02 0.86 2.25
N ASP A 36 6.54 0.48 3.41
CA ASP A 36 7.95 0.43 3.74
C ASP A 36 8.69 1.77 3.56
N CYS A 37 9.77 1.90 4.32
CA CYS A 37 10.59 3.09 4.43
C CYS A 37 12.03 2.65 4.75
N GLY A 38 12.65 1.92 3.82
CA GLY A 38 14.04 1.49 3.93
C GLY A 38 15.02 2.65 4.01
N GLU A 39 16.26 2.36 4.43
CA GLU A 39 17.33 3.37 4.53
C GLU A 39 17.39 4.27 3.29
N GLY A 40 17.53 5.59 3.48
CA GLY A 40 17.61 6.57 2.39
C GLY A 40 16.27 7.07 1.83
N PHE A 41 15.14 6.53 2.30
CA PHE A 41 13.80 6.87 1.77
C PHE A 41 13.51 8.38 1.70
N GLN A 42 13.91 9.16 2.72
CA GLN A 42 13.68 10.62 2.74
C GLN A 42 14.25 11.33 1.51
N SER A 43 15.42 10.91 1.04
CA SER A 43 16.11 11.47 -0.12
C SER A 43 15.39 11.10 -1.40
N ARG A 44 14.95 9.84 -1.52
CA ARG A 44 14.21 9.33 -2.68
C ARG A 44 12.83 9.96 -2.78
N PHE A 45 12.13 10.10 -1.67
CA PHE A 45 10.85 10.80 -1.60
C PHE A 45 10.98 12.28 -1.98
N SER A 46 12.01 12.97 -1.47
CA SER A 46 12.31 14.36 -1.85
C SER A 46 12.65 14.50 -3.33
N HIS A 47 13.45 13.58 -3.87
CA HIS A 47 13.80 13.54 -5.28
C HIS A 47 12.56 13.31 -6.16
N GLN A 48 11.73 12.31 -5.85
CA GLN A 48 10.49 12.03 -6.57
C GLN A 48 9.57 13.26 -6.62
N ARG A 49 9.44 13.96 -5.48
CA ARG A 49 8.66 15.21 -5.39
C ARG A 49 9.18 16.30 -6.29
N LYS A 50 10.51 16.49 -6.31
CA LYS A 50 11.18 17.44 -7.18
C LYS A 50 10.88 17.11 -8.64
N MET A 51 11.03 15.85 -9.04
CA MET A 51 10.75 15.40 -10.40
C MET A 51 9.28 15.65 -10.79
N LEU A 52 8.33 15.34 -9.91
CA LEU A 52 6.91 15.61 -10.16
C LEU A 52 6.64 17.10 -10.34
N LYS A 53 7.25 17.96 -9.53
CA LYS A 53 7.09 19.41 -9.64
C LYS A 53 7.60 19.94 -10.99
N VAL A 54 8.68 19.37 -11.51
CA VAL A 54 9.29 19.79 -12.78
C VAL A 54 8.50 19.26 -13.98
N HIS A 55 8.11 17.98 -13.97
CA HIS A 55 7.60 17.30 -15.17
C HIS A 55 6.08 17.07 -15.18
N GLU A 56 5.38 17.25 -14.06
CA GLU A 56 3.98 16.88 -13.89
C GLU A 56 3.19 18.00 -13.20
N LYS A 57 2.81 19.03 -13.96
CA LYS A 57 2.12 20.20 -13.44
C LYS A 57 0.85 19.83 -12.68
N GLY A 58 0.75 20.29 -11.43
CA GLY A 58 -0.42 20.05 -10.56
C GLY A 58 -0.38 18.74 -9.79
N THR A 59 0.58 17.84 -10.06
CA THR A 59 0.78 16.60 -9.31
C THR A 59 2.02 16.70 -8.45
N THR A 60 1.91 16.31 -7.19
CA THR A 60 3.07 16.18 -6.28
C THR A 60 2.72 15.23 -5.14
N LEU A 61 3.74 14.75 -4.43
CA LEU A 61 3.63 14.04 -3.16
C LEU A 61 3.87 15.06 -2.04
N LYS A 62 2.81 15.48 -1.34
CA LYS A 62 2.96 16.42 -0.22
C LYS A 62 3.16 15.61 1.07
N PRO A 63 4.23 15.84 1.85
CA PRO A 63 4.41 15.15 3.13
C PRO A 63 3.16 15.22 4.01
N ARG A 64 2.54 16.41 4.15
CA ARG A 64 1.29 16.61 4.91
C ARG A 64 0.10 15.74 4.48
N ASN A 65 0.12 15.18 3.26
CA ASN A 65 -0.93 14.31 2.74
C ASN A 65 -0.63 12.82 3.00
N VAL A 66 0.53 12.48 3.56
CA VAL A 66 0.83 11.11 4.01
C VAL A 66 0.02 10.87 5.28
N GLY A 67 -1.03 10.06 5.17
CA GLY A 67 -1.90 9.72 6.30
C GLY A 67 -1.40 8.49 7.07
N VAL A 68 -0.68 7.60 6.39
CA VAL A 68 -0.24 6.33 6.97
C VAL A 68 1.10 5.85 6.42
N LEU A 69 1.91 5.27 7.29
CA LEU A 69 3.10 4.49 7.00
C LEU A 69 2.84 3.04 7.42
N LEU A 70 2.99 2.13 6.47
CA LEU A 70 2.68 0.70 6.61
C LEU A 70 3.98 -0.08 6.45
N PHE A 71 4.40 -0.79 7.49
CA PHE A 71 5.52 -1.72 7.39
C PHE A 71 4.99 -3.09 6.98
N THR A 72 5.54 -3.66 5.92
CA THR A 72 5.24 -5.03 5.51
C THR A 72 5.77 -6.01 6.55
N HIS A 73 6.96 -5.74 7.11
CA HIS A 73 7.58 -6.54 8.16
C HIS A 73 8.73 -5.76 8.83
N GLY A 74 9.45 -6.44 9.74
CA GLY A 74 10.48 -5.80 10.58
C GLY A 74 11.90 -5.70 9.99
N HIS A 75 12.22 -6.26 8.82
CA HIS A 75 13.60 -6.17 8.34
C HIS A 75 14.03 -4.73 8.02
N LEU A 76 15.32 -4.46 8.21
CA LEU A 76 15.85 -3.10 8.33
C LEU A 76 15.88 -2.36 6.99
N ASP A 77 16.05 -3.09 5.90
CA ASP A 77 15.93 -2.59 4.54
C ASP A 77 14.51 -2.15 4.17
N HIS A 78 13.51 -2.44 5.02
CA HIS A 78 12.13 -1.96 4.90
C HIS A 78 11.78 -0.86 5.92
N THR A 79 12.59 -0.64 6.97
CA THR A 79 12.15 0.16 8.13
C THR A 79 13.09 1.30 8.51
N TRP A 80 14.40 1.19 8.25
CA TRP A 80 15.42 2.07 8.86
C TRP A 80 15.37 3.53 8.38
N GLY A 81 14.75 3.80 7.24
CA GLY A 81 14.50 5.15 6.74
C GLY A 81 13.40 5.91 7.46
N ALA A 82 12.57 5.23 8.28
CA ALA A 82 11.40 5.84 8.90
C ALA A 82 11.75 6.93 9.91
N LEU A 83 12.66 6.65 10.85
CA LEU A 83 13.10 7.64 11.85
C LEU A 83 13.63 8.93 11.23
N PRO A 84 14.66 8.91 10.35
CA PRO A 84 15.18 10.13 9.75
C PRO A 84 14.12 10.84 8.88
N TRP A 85 13.25 10.09 8.21
CA TRP A 85 12.18 10.69 7.42
C TRP A 85 11.12 11.41 8.29
N MET A 86 10.74 10.84 9.43
CA MET A 86 9.87 11.52 10.41
C MET A 86 10.51 12.80 10.93
N GLN A 87 11.80 12.77 11.25
CA GLN A 87 12.55 13.96 11.68
C GLN A 87 12.57 15.04 10.58
N THR A 88 12.79 14.64 9.32
CA THR A 88 12.68 15.54 8.16
C THR A 88 11.28 16.14 8.04
N MET A 89 10.22 15.35 8.18
CA MET A 89 8.85 15.87 8.17
C MET A 89 8.58 16.85 9.32
N SER A 90 9.20 16.64 10.48
CA SER A 90 9.10 17.57 11.61
C SER A 90 9.79 18.90 11.32
N LEU A 91 10.99 18.86 10.73
CA LEU A 91 11.72 20.07 10.31
C LEU A 91 10.97 20.85 9.21
N ASP A 92 10.22 20.14 8.37
CA ASP A 92 9.30 20.72 7.39
C ASP A 92 8.00 21.28 8.01
N ASN A 93 7.89 21.33 9.35
CA ASN A 93 6.75 21.80 10.11
C ASN A 93 5.45 21.06 9.78
N ARG A 94 5.53 19.74 9.62
CA ARG A 94 4.33 18.90 9.57
C ARG A 94 3.61 18.97 10.92
N GLU A 95 2.29 19.12 10.89
CA GLU A 95 1.44 19.11 12.11
C GLU A 95 0.43 17.94 12.10
N GLN A 96 0.17 17.38 10.92
CA GLN A 96 -0.85 16.38 10.68
C GLN A 96 -0.41 15.05 11.31
N PRO A 97 -1.27 14.37 12.09
CA PRO A 97 -0.95 13.07 12.66
C PRO A 97 -0.51 12.06 11.59
N LEU A 98 0.38 11.14 11.97
CA LEU A 98 0.82 10.03 11.13
C LEU A 98 0.47 8.71 11.80
N LEU A 99 -0.35 7.91 11.13
CA LEU A 99 -0.61 6.53 11.52
C LEU A 99 0.55 5.64 11.05
N ILE A 100 1.07 4.79 11.91
CA ILE A 100 2.17 3.87 11.60
C ILE A 100 1.74 2.48 12.02
N ILE A 101 1.66 1.53 11.08
CA ILE A 101 1.13 0.19 11.33
C ILE A 101 2.12 -0.86 10.85
N GLY A 102 2.29 -1.93 11.61
CA GLY A 102 3.01 -3.12 11.14
C GLY A 102 2.75 -4.39 11.95
N PRO A 103 3.25 -5.53 11.46
CA PRO A 103 3.06 -6.83 12.08
C PRO A 103 3.91 -7.04 13.35
N THR A 104 3.39 -7.83 14.28
CA THR A 104 4.18 -8.49 15.33
C THR A 104 3.50 -9.81 15.73
N SER A 105 4.01 -10.48 16.76
CA SER A 105 3.48 -11.74 17.30
C SER A 105 2.57 -11.51 18.52
N ASP A 106 1.67 -12.47 18.80
CA ASP A 106 0.79 -12.39 19.98
C ASP A 106 1.57 -12.31 21.30
N SER A 107 2.68 -13.03 21.43
CA SER A 107 3.50 -12.99 22.65
C SER A 107 4.10 -11.59 22.89
N VAL A 108 4.44 -10.88 21.82
CA VAL A 108 4.88 -9.47 21.90
C VAL A 108 3.71 -8.56 22.26
N LEU A 109 2.52 -8.76 21.68
CA LEU A 109 1.33 -7.96 22.02
C LEU A 109 0.98 -8.09 23.51
N GLU A 110 0.94 -9.32 24.03
CA GLU A 110 0.66 -9.60 25.45
C GLU A 110 1.69 -8.93 26.37
N ALA A 111 2.98 -9.08 26.07
CA ALA A 111 4.03 -8.46 26.87
C ALA A 111 3.88 -6.93 26.92
N LEU A 112 3.58 -6.29 25.79
CA LEU A 112 3.39 -4.84 25.71
C LEU A 112 2.15 -4.38 26.48
N LEU A 113 1.03 -5.10 26.39
CA LEU A 113 -0.20 -4.79 27.13
C LEU A 113 -0.02 -4.89 28.65
N ASN A 114 0.77 -5.87 29.11
CA ASN A 114 1.07 -6.05 30.53
C ASN A 114 2.17 -5.11 31.06
N GLY A 115 2.86 -4.38 30.17
CA GLY A 115 4.00 -3.54 30.52
C GLY A 115 5.27 -4.33 30.86
N ASP A 116 5.36 -5.58 30.37
CA ASP A 116 6.47 -6.49 30.57
C ASP A 116 7.62 -6.25 29.59
N LYS A 117 8.76 -6.90 29.84
CA LYS A 117 9.83 -6.99 28.85
C LYS A 117 9.39 -7.86 27.68
N LEU A 118 9.85 -7.51 26.48
CA LEU A 118 9.63 -8.34 25.30
C LEU A 118 10.17 -9.77 25.50
N PRO A 119 9.48 -10.80 24.98
CA PRO A 119 9.93 -12.18 25.06
C PRO A 119 11.40 -12.36 24.61
N PRO A 120 12.20 -13.24 25.24
CA PRO A 120 13.59 -13.44 24.88
C PRO A 120 13.82 -13.90 23.43
N ASP A 121 12.84 -14.61 22.86
CA ASP A 121 12.82 -15.13 21.49
C ASP A 121 12.26 -14.13 20.47
N THR A 122 11.81 -12.94 20.89
CA THR A 122 11.40 -11.88 19.97
C THR A 122 12.54 -11.51 19.04
N HIS A 123 12.31 -11.66 17.73
CA HIS A 123 13.29 -11.40 16.68
C HIS A 123 13.94 -10.01 16.84
N SER A 124 15.22 -9.90 16.51
CA SER A 124 15.99 -8.66 16.70
C SER A 124 15.44 -7.48 15.90
N SER A 125 14.80 -7.78 14.77
CA SER A 125 14.18 -6.80 13.89
C SER A 125 12.69 -6.59 14.15
N ASP A 126 12.10 -7.16 15.20
CA ASP A 126 10.68 -6.95 15.51
C ASP A 126 10.35 -5.46 15.65
N LEU A 127 9.21 -5.04 15.09
CA LEU A 127 8.79 -3.65 15.06
C LEU A 127 8.58 -3.05 16.46
N ALA A 128 8.26 -3.86 17.47
CA ALA A 128 8.20 -3.39 18.86
C ALA A 128 9.55 -2.89 19.37
N ARG A 129 10.65 -3.61 19.04
CA ARG A 129 12.01 -3.19 19.40
C ARG A 129 12.40 -1.91 18.68
N GLN A 130 12.08 -1.83 17.39
CA GLN A 130 12.37 -0.64 16.59
C GLN A 130 11.61 0.58 17.09
N TRP A 131 10.33 0.42 17.43
CA TRP A 131 9.54 1.49 18.05
C TRP A 131 10.16 1.97 19.37
N GLN A 132 10.51 1.06 20.29
CA GLN A 132 11.16 1.44 21.56
C GLN A 132 12.45 2.24 21.31
N ALA A 133 13.28 1.79 20.37
CA ALA A 133 14.52 2.47 20.00
C ALA A 133 14.24 3.86 19.40
N TRP A 134 13.35 3.96 18.41
CA TRP A 134 13.05 5.23 17.76
C TRP A 134 12.33 6.23 18.68
N HIS A 135 11.46 5.74 19.56
CA HIS A 135 10.82 6.56 20.60
C HIS A 135 11.87 7.20 21.51
N SER A 136 12.87 6.42 21.95
CA SER A 136 13.99 6.93 22.76
C SER A 136 14.89 7.94 22.01
N LEU A 137 14.92 7.84 20.68
CA LEU A 137 15.63 8.77 19.79
C LEU A 137 14.79 9.99 19.37
N GLY A 138 13.61 10.20 19.98
CA GLY A 138 12.80 11.38 19.75
C GLY A 138 11.69 11.24 18.71
N ALA A 139 11.36 10.03 18.23
CA ALA A 139 10.16 9.79 17.42
C ALA A 139 8.86 9.75 18.27
N ASN A 140 8.70 10.75 19.12
CA ASN A 140 7.62 10.90 20.09
C ASN A 140 7.09 12.35 20.03
N THR A 141 6.02 12.67 20.76
CA THR A 141 5.39 14.00 20.67
C THR A 141 6.24 15.14 21.22
N THR A 142 7.35 14.85 21.91
CA THR A 142 8.29 15.89 22.36
C THR A 142 9.37 16.18 21.30
N GLY A 143 9.73 15.18 20.49
CA GLY A 143 10.75 15.32 19.45
C GLY A 143 10.22 15.58 18.04
N LEU A 144 8.91 15.38 17.81
CA LEU A 144 8.25 15.63 16.53
C LEU A 144 7.19 16.73 16.67
N SER A 145 7.05 17.57 15.65
CA SER A 145 6.02 18.62 15.55
C SER A 145 4.61 18.08 15.27
N PHE A 146 4.45 16.77 15.14
CA PHE A 146 3.18 16.09 14.86
C PHE A 146 3.06 14.81 15.69
N GLN A 147 1.82 14.37 15.90
CA GLN A 147 1.53 13.14 16.61
C GLN A 147 1.81 11.91 15.74
N THR A 148 2.48 10.90 16.31
CA THR A 148 2.58 9.56 15.73
C THR A 148 1.61 8.62 16.45
N ARG A 149 0.91 7.78 15.70
CA ARG A 149 0.06 6.70 16.23
C ARG A 149 0.67 5.38 15.82
N TRP A 150 1.34 4.71 16.74
CA TRP A 150 2.06 3.46 16.48
C TRP A 150 1.17 2.27 16.78
N VAL A 151 0.94 1.43 15.79
CA VAL A 151 0.02 0.30 15.87
C VAL A 151 0.75 -0.97 15.48
N LEU A 152 0.69 -1.96 16.36
CA LEU A 152 1.20 -3.29 16.10
C LEU A 152 0.03 -4.27 16.08
N GLY A 153 0.09 -5.29 15.24
CA GLY A 153 -0.96 -6.29 15.22
C GLY A 153 -0.57 -7.65 14.70
N ASN A 154 -1.39 -8.62 15.06
CA ASN A 154 -1.40 -9.98 14.53
C ASN A 154 -2.72 -10.19 13.78
N MET A 155 -2.67 -10.07 12.45
CA MET A 155 -3.83 -10.19 11.57
C MET A 155 -4.44 -11.58 11.59
N ASN A 156 -3.65 -12.64 11.87
CA ASN A 156 -4.19 -14.00 11.95
C ASN A 156 -5.17 -14.17 13.12
N ALA A 157 -5.02 -13.36 14.17
CA ALA A 157 -5.90 -13.33 15.34
C ALA A 157 -6.84 -12.10 15.35
N ASP A 158 -6.77 -11.23 14.33
CA ASP A 158 -7.39 -9.90 14.29
C ASP A 158 -7.14 -9.07 15.57
N ARG A 159 -5.91 -9.12 16.09
CA ARG A 159 -5.51 -8.42 17.32
C ARG A 159 -4.61 -7.23 17.01
N TRP A 160 -4.92 -6.11 17.65
CA TRP A 160 -4.25 -4.84 17.39
C TRP A 160 -4.07 -4.07 18.69
N ILE A 161 -2.90 -3.47 18.87
CA ILE A 161 -2.62 -2.55 19.98
C ILE A 161 -2.09 -1.23 19.44
N GLU A 162 -2.38 -0.14 20.13
CA GLU A 162 -1.76 1.17 19.92
C GLU A 162 -0.78 1.46 21.05
N LEU A 163 0.41 1.94 20.68
CA LEU A 163 1.44 2.39 21.60
C LEU A 163 1.33 3.90 21.75
N ASP A 164 1.07 4.34 22.97
CA ASP A 164 0.95 5.76 23.28
C ASP A 164 2.29 6.46 23.05
N SER A 165 2.26 7.45 22.15
CA SER A 165 3.46 8.18 21.73
C SER A 165 4.13 9.01 22.83
N GLN A 166 3.48 9.25 23.97
CA GLN A 166 4.05 10.01 25.09
C GLN A 166 4.62 9.11 26.17
N THR A 167 3.81 8.17 26.63
CA THR A 167 4.04 7.32 27.80
C THR A 167 4.65 5.98 27.43
N GLY A 168 4.52 5.57 26.16
CA GLY A 168 4.95 4.27 25.67
C GLY A 168 4.06 3.10 26.10
N LYS A 169 2.94 3.35 26.76
CA LYS A 169 2.00 2.31 27.18
C LYS A 169 1.18 1.78 26.01
N ALA A 170 0.92 0.48 26.00
CA ALA A 170 0.04 -0.15 25.03
C ALA A 170 -1.43 -0.11 25.45
N ALA A 171 -2.33 -0.01 24.48
CA ALA A 171 -3.76 -0.18 24.66
C ALA A 171 -4.34 -1.04 23.53
N GLU A 172 -5.25 -1.95 23.86
CA GLU A 172 -5.90 -2.81 22.87
C GLU A 172 -6.89 -2.00 22.01
N LEU A 173 -6.92 -2.32 20.72
CA LEU A 173 -7.84 -1.75 19.75
C LEU A 173 -8.90 -2.79 19.36
N LYS A 174 -10.12 -2.33 19.09
CA LYS A 174 -11.22 -3.21 18.64
C LYS A 174 -11.00 -3.80 17.24
N SER A 175 -10.22 -3.12 16.41
CA SER A 175 -9.91 -3.50 15.03
C SER A 175 -8.74 -2.67 14.52
N MET A 176 -8.18 -3.05 13.38
CA MET A 176 -7.16 -2.25 12.70
C MET A 176 -7.67 -0.82 12.41
N PRO A 177 -6.96 0.23 12.86
CA PRO A 177 -7.38 1.61 12.62
C PRO A 177 -7.16 2.01 11.15
N GLN A 178 -7.95 2.98 10.70
CA GLN A 178 -7.82 3.59 9.38
C GLN A 178 -7.20 5.00 9.49
N PRO A 179 -6.58 5.53 8.42
CA PRO A 179 -6.05 6.89 8.44
C PRO A 179 -7.18 7.92 8.62
N THR A 180 -6.94 8.94 9.43
CA THR A 180 -7.96 9.97 9.70
C THR A 180 -8.32 10.74 8.42
N GLY A 181 -9.63 10.88 8.16
CA GLY A 181 -10.15 11.61 7.00
C GLY A 181 -10.16 10.81 5.69
N TRP A 182 -9.96 9.49 5.75
CA TRP A 182 -10.12 8.60 4.60
C TRP A 182 -11.56 8.04 4.57
N ASP A 183 -12.36 8.56 3.65
CA ASP A 183 -13.78 8.23 3.51
C ASP A 183 -14.07 7.36 2.28
N SER A 184 -13.25 7.48 1.23
CA SER A 184 -13.39 6.77 -0.04
C SER A 184 -12.46 5.56 -0.16
N CYS A 185 -11.34 5.59 0.57
CA CYS A 185 -10.28 4.60 0.54
C CYS A 185 -10.14 3.89 1.88
N LYS A 186 -9.76 2.62 1.85
CA LYS A 186 -9.44 1.81 3.03
C LYS A 186 -8.11 1.12 2.86
N VAL A 187 -7.44 0.91 3.99
CA VAL A 187 -6.24 0.07 4.09
C VAL A 187 -6.64 -1.27 4.69
N LYS A 188 -6.13 -2.37 4.11
CA LYS A 188 -6.25 -3.73 4.65
C LYS A 188 -4.91 -4.45 4.63
N ALA A 189 -4.70 -5.34 5.60
CA ALA A 189 -3.56 -6.24 5.66
C ALA A 189 -3.95 -7.65 5.18
N TRP A 190 -3.01 -8.33 4.54
CA TRP A 190 -3.13 -9.75 4.15
C TRP A 190 -1.89 -10.50 4.62
N PRO A 191 -2.01 -11.58 5.42
CA PRO A 191 -0.86 -12.35 5.88
C PRO A 191 -0.01 -12.89 4.73
N THR A 192 1.30 -12.70 4.81
CA THR A 192 2.26 -13.28 3.87
C THR A 192 3.08 -14.39 4.55
N HIS A 193 4.02 -15.00 3.83
CA HIS A 193 4.88 -16.04 4.39
C HIS A 193 6.35 -15.63 4.31
N HIS A 194 6.91 -15.22 5.45
CA HIS A 194 8.29 -14.77 5.56
C HIS A 194 8.91 -15.15 6.93
N SER A 195 10.20 -14.87 7.13
CA SER A 195 10.96 -15.31 8.32
C SER A 195 10.56 -14.62 9.63
N VAL A 196 9.86 -13.49 9.54
CA VAL A 196 9.31 -12.70 10.64
C VAL A 196 7.83 -12.40 10.34
N PRO A 197 7.02 -11.97 11.32
CA PRO A 197 5.64 -11.53 11.05
C PRO A 197 5.59 -10.54 9.88
N SER A 198 4.75 -10.84 8.88
CA SER A 198 4.74 -10.12 7.60
C SER A 198 3.35 -10.00 6.98
N TYR A 199 3.07 -8.85 6.36
CA TYR A 199 1.83 -8.54 5.65
C TYR A 199 2.08 -7.95 4.27
N ALA A 200 1.19 -8.29 3.35
CA ALA A 200 0.90 -7.49 2.18
C ALA A 200 -0.13 -6.40 2.52
N TRP A 201 0.01 -5.22 1.93
CA TRP A 201 -0.90 -4.09 2.16
C TRP A 201 -1.77 -3.82 0.94
N SER A 202 -3.07 -3.76 1.15
CA SER A 202 -4.08 -3.39 0.16
C SER A 202 -4.61 -1.99 0.42
N ILE A 203 -4.61 -1.14 -0.61
CA ILE A 203 -5.29 0.15 -0.60
C ILE A 203 -6.47 0.02 -1.55
N GLU A 204 -7.68 0.04 -0.99
CA GLU A 204 -8.93 -0.22 -1.69
C GLU A 204 -9.75 1.06 -1.79
N GLN A 205 -10.22 1.40 -2.99
CA GLN A 205 -11.14 2.48 -3.25
C GLN A 205 -12.50 1.90 -3.63
N VAL A 206 -13.54 2.27 -2.89
CA VAL A 206 -14.90 1.84 -3.20
C VAL A 206 -15.37 2.55 -4.47
N GLY A 207 -15.99 1.78 -5.38
CA GLY A 207 -16.61 2.32 -6.58
C GLY A 207 -17.61 3.43 -6.24
N LYS A 208 -17.53 4.56 -6.96
CA LYS A 208 -18.51 5.66 -6.78
C LYS A 208 -19.90 5.17 -7.16
N ARG A 209 -20.93 5.65 -6.44
CA ARG A 209 -22.32 5.42 -6.84
C ARG A 209 -22.53 5.96 -8.26
N GLY A 210 -23.33 5.26 -9.05
CA GLY A 210 -23.64 5.67 -10.41
C GLY A 210 -24.20 7.10 -10.47
N LYS A 211 -23.97 7.78 -11.60
CA LYS A 211 -24.48 9.14 -11.80
C LYS A 211 -26.00 9.16 -11.57
N PHE A 212 -26.48 10.16 -10.83
CA PHE A 212 -27.91 10.32 -10.58
C PHE A 212 -28.62 10.67 -11.90
N ASP A 213 -29.69 9.94 -12.21
CA ASP A 213 -30.51 10.19 -13.38
C ASP A 213 -31.44 11.39 -13.14
N ARG A 214 -30.91 12.58 -13.42
CA ARG A 214 -31.67 13.84 -13.30
C ARG A 214 -32.80 13.94 -14.31
N LEU A 215 -32.71 13.25 -15.46
CA LEU A 215 -33.74 13.29 -16.49
C LEU A 215 -34.96 12.50 -16.02
N ARG A 216 -34.76 11.26 -15.59
CA ARG A 216 -35.83 10.44 -15.00
C ARG A 216 -36.50 11.12 -13.80
N ALA A 217 -35.72 11.75 -12.93
CA ALA A 217 -36.26 12.50 -11.79
C ALA A 217 -37.09 13.72 -12.22
N ALA A 218 -36.74 14.37 -13.34
CA ALA A 218 -37.52 15.47 -13.91
C ALA A 218 -38.80 14.97 -14.60
N GLU A 219 -38.74 13.85 -15.32
CA GLU A 219 -39.90 13.21 -15.97
C GLU A 219 -40.97 12.82 -14.95
N LEU A 220 -40.56 12.30 -13.80
CA LEU A 220 -41.45 11.96 -12.68
C LEU A 220 -41.87 13.17 -11.83
N ARG A 221 -41.44 14.38 -12.22
CA ARG A 221 -41.76 15.67 -11.54
C ARG A 221 -41.44 15.66 -10.04
N LEU A 222 -40.37 14.95 -9.66
CA LEU A 222 -39.97 14.85 -8.26
C LEU A 222 -39.55 16.21 -7.72
N ASN A 223 -39.95 16.51 -6.48
CA ASN A 223 -39.54 17.72 -5.79
C ASN A 223 -38.08 17.62 -5.27
N GLU A 224 -37.54 18.72 -4.75
CA GLU A 224 -36.14 18.77 -4.30
C GLU A 224 -35.83 17.78 -3.17
N GLN A 225 -36.75 17.61 -2.23
CA GLN A 225 -36.59 16.67 -1.11
C GLN A 225 -36.56 15.22 -1.60
N GLN A 226 -37.49 14.84 -2.49
CA GLN A 226 -37.54 13.50 -3.08
C GLN A 226 -36.28 13.20 -3.90
N ARG A 227 -35.79 14.18 -4.69
CA ARG A 227 -34.52 14.05 -5.42
C ARG A 227 -33.35 13.86 -4.48
N LYS A 228 -33.31 14.59 -3.36
CA LYS A 228 -32.25 14.48 -2.36
C LYS A 228 -32.24 13.10 -1.70
N SER A 229 -33.40 12.60 -1.27
CA SER A 229 -33.53 11.24 -0.69
C SER A 229 -33.10 10.15 -1.66
N LEU A 230 -33.62 10.13 -2.90
CA LEU A 230 -33.18 9.16 -3.91
C LEU A 230 -31.69 9.31 -4.23
N SER A 231 -31.14 10.53 -4.20
CA SER A 231 -29.71 10.75 -4.36
C SER A 231 -28.90 10.24 -3.15
N ASN A 232 -29.47 10.23 -1.95
CA ASN A 232 -28.80 9.65 -0.79
C ASN A 232 -28.93 8.13 -0.72
N GLY A 233 -29.69 7.51 -1.63
CA GLY A 233 -29.94 6.06 -1.60
C GLY A 233 -31.16 5.66 -0.79
N GLU A 234 -32.01 6.62 -0.45
CA GLU A 234 -33.24 6.38 0.31
C GLU A 234 -34.39 6.24 -0.67
N ASP A 235 -35.14 5.15 -0.55
CA ASP A 235 -36.36 4.93 -1.33
C ASP A 235 -37.42 5.97 -0.96
N VAL A 236 -38.21 6.40 -1.94
CA VAL A 236 -39.22 7.44 -1.76
C VAL A 236 -40.59 6.94 -2.16
N THR A 237 -41.56 7.03 -1.26
CA THR A 237 -42.97 6.77 -1.58
C THR A 237 -43.65 8.08 -2.00
N LEU A 238 -44.25 8.09 -3.19
CA LEU A 238 -45.03 9.21 -3.71
C LEU A 238 -46.43 9.27 -3.07
N GLU A 239 -47.10 10.41 -3.19
CA GLU A 239 -48.47 10.62 -2.65
C GLU A 239 -49.50 9.64 -3.22
N ASN A 240 -49.28 9.15 -4.43
CA ASN A 240 -50.13 8.13 -5.06
C ASN A 240 -49.81 6.68 -4.60
N GLY A 241 -48.94 6.51 -3.62
CA GLY A 241 -48.51 5.21 -3.08
C GLY A 241 -47.39 4.52 -3.87
N THR A 242 -46.88 5.11 -4.95
CA THR A 242 -45.80 4.51 -5.74
C THR A 242 -44.49 4.55 -4.96
N LEU A 243 -43.86 3.40 -4.74
CA LEU A 243 -42.51 3.31 -4.17
C LEU A 243 -41.46 3.46 -5.28
N LEU A 244 -40.61 4.47 -5.15
CA LEU A 244 -39.46 4.71 -6.01
C LEU A 244 -38.20 4.20 -5.34
N SER A 245 -37.59 3.16 -5.90
CA SER A 245 -36.29 2.67 -5.44
C SER A 245 -35.18 3.63 -5.84
N ALA A 246 -34.33 4.02 -4.88
CA ALA A 246 -33.21 4.93 -5.11
C ALA A 246 -32.20 4.39 -6.13
N ASP A 247 -31.97 3.08 -6.14
CA ASP A 247 -31.07 2.41 -7.08
C ASP A 247 -31.55 2.55 -8.53
N SER A 248 -32.85 2.66 -8.74
CA SER A 248 -33.42 2.87 -10.09
C SER A 248 -33.09 4.26 -10.67
N PHE A 249 -32.62 5.20 -9.86
CA PHE A 249 -32.18 6.54 -10.30
C PHE A 249 -30.65 6.64 -10.42
N ARG A 250 -29.95 5.50 -10.44
CA ARG A 250 -28.49 5.44 -10.53
C ARG A 250 -28.07 4.77 -11.83
N GLY A 251 -27.12 5.39 -12.53
CA GLY A 251 -26.40 4.74 -13.62
C GLY A 251 -25.50 3.60 -13.11
N GLN A 252 -24.69 3.01 -13.98
CA GLN A 252 -23.72 1.99 -13.57
C GLN A 252 -22.78 2.55 -12.49
N PRO A 253 -22.54 1.80 -11.40
CA PRO A 253 -21.56 2.20 -10.39
C PRO A 253 -20.16 2.22 -11.00
N GLY A 254 -19.30 3.10 -10.48
CA GLY A 254 -17.88 3.08 -10.80
C GLY A 254 -17.24 1.77 -10.35
N LYS A 255 -16.18 1.35 -11.03
CA LYS A 255 -15.42 0.16 -10.65
C LYS A 255 -14.74 0.38 -9.30
N SER A 256 -14.78 -0.62 -8.42
CA SER A 256 -13.92 -0.63 -7.24
C SER A 256 -12.49 -0.91 -7.67
N LEU A 257 -11.55 -0.16 -7.12
CA LEU A 257 -10.14 -0.24 -7.49
C LEU A 257 -9.33 -0.67 -6.27
N SER A 258 -8.27 -1.42 -6.48
CA SER A 258 -7.33 -1.71 -5.40
C SER A 258 -5.92 -1.97 -5.91
N VAL A 259 -4.95 -1.58 -5.08
CA VAL A 259 -3.54 -1.89 -5.26
C VAL A 259 -3.09 -2.73 -4.08
N ILE A 260 -2.41 -3.85 -4.34
CA ILE A 260 -1.76 -4.65 -3.30
C ILE A 260 -0.24 -4.57 -3.49
N LEU A 261 0.49 -4.32 -2.41
CA LEU A 261 1.94 -4.45 -2.35
C LEU A 261 2.26 -5.65 -1.44
N SER A 262 2.95 -6.65 -1.98
CA SER A 262 3.17 -7.93 -1.27
C SER A 262 4.07 -7.79 -0.04
N GLY A 263 5.04 -6.87 -0.08
CA GLY A 263 6.23 -6.99 0.77
C GLY A 263 7.01 -8.27 0.43
N ASP A 264 7.83 -8.72 1.37
CA ASP A 264 8.60 -9.95 1.22
C ASP A 264 7.72 -11.16 1.55
N THR A 265 7.75 -12.15 0.67
CA THR A 265 6.94 -13.36 0.79
C THR A 265 7.43 -14.49 -0.11
N ALA A 266 7.31 -15.71 0.42
CA ALA A 266 7.35 -16.91 -0.40
C ALA A 266 6.20 -16.93 -1.41
N GLU A 267 6.42 -17.68 -2.49
CA GLU A 267 5.45 -17.89 -3.56
C GLU A 267 4.11 -18.41 -3.01
N ALA A 268 3.00 -17.94 -3.59
CA ALA A 268 1.67 -18.48 -3.34
C ALA A 268 1.26 -18.52 -1.85
N ALA A 269 1.74 -17.54 -1.06
CA ALA A 269 1.42 -17.45 0.36
C ALA A 269 -0.10 -17.52 0.61
N PRO A 270 -0.61 -18.49 1.40
CA PRO A 270 -2.05 -18.75 1.50
C PRO A 270 -2.87 -17.56 2.02
N GLY A 271 -2.29 -16.69 2.85
CA GLY A 271 -2.97 -15.49 3.34
C GLY A 271 -3.14 -14.43 2.24
N LEU A 272 -2.14 -14.27 1.37
CA LEU A 272 -2.19 -13.36 0.23
C LEU A 272 -3.17 -13.85 -0.83
N LEU A 273 -3.22 -15.16 -1.11
CA LEU A 273 -4.16 -15.75 -2.07
C LEU A 273 -5.64 -15.61 -1.66
N LYS A 274 -5.92 -15.31 -0.39
CA LYS A 274 -7.29 -15.01 0.08
C LYS A 274 -7.71 -13.57 -0.21
N ALA A 275 -6.79 -12.69 -0.61
CA ALA A 275 -7.12 -11.33 -0.97
C ALA A 275 -8.03 -11.29 -2.21
N PRO A 276 -9.03 -10.40 -2.26
CA PRO A 276 -9.77 -10.14 -3.48
C PRO A 276 -8.81 -9.73 -4.61
N THR A 277 -9.11 -10.16 -5.84
CA THR A 277 -8.29 -9.84 -7.01
C THR A 277 -8.06 -8.33 -7.13
N PRO A 278 -6.81 -7.84 -7.01
CA PRO A 278 -6.53 -6.43 -7.11
C PRO A 278 -6.55 -5.93 -8.56
N THR A 279 -6.72 -4.61 -8.72
CA THR A 279 -6.54 -3.96 -10.04
C THR A 279 -5.07 -3.99 -10.45
N LEU A 280 -4.17 -3.83 -9.48
CA LEU A 280 -2.71 -3.90 -9.64
C LEU A 280 -2.10 -4.65 -8.45
N LEU A 281 -1.26 -5.63 -8.74
CA LEU A 281 -0.40 -6.29 -7.76
C LEU A 281 1.05 -5.84 -7.98
N VAL A 282 1.69 -5.30 -6.94
CA VAL A 282 3.14 -5.09 -6.89
C VAL A 282 3.71 -6.21 -6.02
N HIS A 283 4.52 -7.07 -6.62
CA HIS A 283 5.02 -8.28 -5.97
C HIS A 283 6.55 -8.34 -5.96
N GLU A 284 7.11 -8.88 -4.88
CA GLU A 284 8.54 -9.19 -4.85
C GLU A 284 8.89 -10.29 -5.86
N ALA A 285 10.11 -10.21 -6.40
CA ALA A 285 10.66 -11.18 -7.33
C ALA A 285 12.17 -11.28 -7.10
N THR A 286 12.53 -11.65 -5.87
CA THR A 286 13.91 -11.59 -5.37
C THR A 286 14.86 -12.43 -6.22
N PHE A 287 14.41 -13.60 -6.68
CA PHE A 287 15.25 -14.59 -7.33
C PHE A 287 14.86 -14.87 -8.79
N LEU A 288 15.84 -15.35 -9.55
CA LEU A 288 15.59 -15.97 -10.85
C LEU A 288 14.98 -17.37 -10.66
N GLU A 289 14.26 -17.90 -11.65
CA GLU A 289 13.63 -19.24 -11.55
C GLU A 289 14.65 -20.35 -11.29
N ALA A 290 15.84 -20.25 -11.90
CA ALA A 290 16.95 -21.17 -11.66
C ALA A 290 17.47 -21.18 -10.21
N GLN A 291 16.95 -20.29 -9.34
CA GLN A 291 17.31 -20.14 -7.94
C GLN A 291 16.12 -20.42 -7.00
N GLN A 292 15.11 -21.19 -7.44
CA GLN A 292 13.96 -21.57 -6.61
C GLN A 292 14.36 -22.10 -5.23
N ASP A 293 15.35 -22.98 -5.14
CA ASP A 293 15.83 -23.53 -3.85
C ASP A 293 16.24 -22.42 -2.86
N LYS A 294 16.80 -21.32 -3.35
CA LYS A 294 17.17 -20.15 -2.52
C LYS A 294 15.96 -19.31 -2.16
N ALA A 295 15.02 -19.16 -3.09
CA ALA A 295 13.76 -18.48 -2.82
C ALA A 295 13.02 -19.18 -1.67
N ASP A 296 12.91 -20.51 -1.74
CA ASP A 296 12.27 -21.32 -0.70
C ASP A 296 13.04 -21.25 0.63
N GLN A 297 14.37 -21.38 0.60
CA GLN A 297 15.21 -21.31 1.80
C GLN A 297 15.07 -19.97 2.53
N HIS A 298 14.94 -18.87 1.79
CA HIS A 298 14.86 -17.52 2.34
C HIS A 298 13.43 -16.97 2.43
N LEU A 299 12.42 -17.79 2.11
CA LEU A 299 11.01 -17.42 2.12
C LEU A 299 10.71 -16.17 1.26
N HIS A 300 11.20 -16.22 0.02
CA HIS A 300 11.03 -15.23 -1.03
C HIS A 300 10.43 -15.87 -2.29
N SER A 301 10.14 -15.04 -3.29
CA SER A 301 9.60 -15.49 -4.58
C SER A 301 10.65 -15.41 -5.70
N THR A 302 10.55 -16.33 -6.66
CA THR A 302 11.20 -16.14 -7.97
C THR A 302 10.34 -15.23 -8.87
N ILE A 303 10.90 -14.76 -9.98
CA ILE A 303 10.13 -14.01 -11.00
C ILE A 303 8.96 -14.86 -11.53
N ALA A 304 9.20 -16.12 -11.90
CA ALA A 304 8.12 -16.97 -12.37
C ALA A 304 7.13 -17.31 -11.24
N GLY A 305 7.60 -17.46 -9.99
CA GLY A 305 6.74 -17.64 -8.82
C GLY A 305 5.81 -16.46 -8.55
N ALA A 306 6.30 -15.23 -8.71
CA ALA A 306 5.47 -14.03 -8.64
C ALA A 306 4.39 -14.00 -9.75
N VAL A 307 4.76 -14.41 -10.98
CA VAL A 307 3.82 -14.55 -12.11
C VAL A 307 2.76 -15.61 -11.82
N ARG A 308 3.15 -16.79 -11.34
CA ARG A 308 2.22 -17.87 -10.94
C ARG A 308 1.27 -17.42 -9.83
N THR A 309 1.79 -16.71 -8.83
CA THR A 309 0.97 -16.13 -7.74
C THR A 309 -0.08 -15.17 -8.30
N ALA A 310 0.32 -14.25 -9.18
CA ALA A 310 -0.60 -13.30 -9.81
C ALA A 310 -1.68 -13.99 -10.66
N GLN A 311 -1.31 -15.04 -11.41
CA GLN A 311 -2.25 -15.85 -12.19
C GLN A 311 -3.27 -16.57 -11.28
N GLN A 312 -2.82 -17.16 -10.16
CA GLN A 312 -3.72 -17.80 -9.19
C GLN A 312 -4.70 -16.80 -8.56
N MET A 313 -4.26 -15.57 -8.32
CA MET A 313 -5.11 -14.48 -7.83
C MET A 313 -6.04 -13.89 -8.92
N GLY A 314 -5.89 -14.28 -10.19
CA GLY A 314 -6.66 -13.74 -11.31
C GLY A 314 -6.30 -12.30 -11.68
N VAL A 315 -5.09 -11.84 -11.33
CA VAL A 315 -4.63 -10.46 -11.56
C VAL A 315 -4.40 -10.20 -13.05
N GLN A 316 -4.75 -8.98 -13.49
CA GLN A 316 -4.50 -8.53 -14.86
C GLN A 316 -3.22 -7.70 -15.01
N HIS A 317 -2.78 -7.02 -13.96
CA HIS A 317 -1.58 -6.18 -13.97
C HIS A 317 -0.68 -6.52 -12.79
N LEU A 318 0.52 -7.03 -13.09
CA LEU A 318 1.57 -7.37 -12.15
C LEU A 318 2.76 -6.45 -12.37
N ALA A 319 3.33 -5.95 -11.29
CA ALA A 319 4.57 -5.20 -11.32
C ALA A 319 5.57 -5.81 -10.36
N LEU A 320 6.76 -6.12 -10.86
CA LEU A 320 7.80 -6.84 -10.14
C LEU A 320 8.78 -5.86 -9.49
N THR A 321 9.20 -6.14 -8.26
CA THR A 321 10.17 -5.34 -7.49
C THR A 321 11.03 -6.24 -6.59
N HIS A 322 11.86 -5.62 -5.75
CA HIS A 322 12.63 -6.28 -4.70
C HIS A 322 13.62 -7.33 -5.21
N TYR A 323 14.46 -6.95 -6.18
CA TYR A 323 15.38 -7.86 -6.84
C TYR A 323 16.66 -8.08 -6.04
N SER A 324 17.16 -9.32 -6.04
CA SER A 324 18.50 -9.61 -5.53
C SER A 324 19.55 -8.77 -6.26
N SER A 325 20.58 -8.31 -5.55
CA SER A 325 21.76 -7.62 -6.14
C SER A 325 22.48 -8.41 -7.24
N ARG A 326 22.15 -9.69 -7.45
CA ARG A 326 22.65 -10.53 -8.55
C ARG A 326 21.96 -10.22 -9.88
N ILE A 327 20.74 -9.70 -9.86
CA ILE A 327 19.98 -9.28 -11.04
C ILE A 327 20.39 -7.84 -11.38
N LYS A 328 21.35 -7.71 -12.29
CA LYS A 328 21.93 -6.40 -12.66
C LYS A 328 21.04 -5.60 -13.61
N GLU A 329 20.46 -6.28 -14.60
CA GLU A 329 19.72 -5.66 -15.69
C GLU A 329 18.26 -6.10 -15.66
N LEU A 330 17.33 -5.16 -15.86
CA LEU A 330 15.89 -5.44 -15.95
C LEU A 330 15.50 -6.32 -17.14
N SER A 331 16.31 -6.34 -18.20
CA SER A 331 16.12 -7.27 -19.33
C SER A 331 16.18 -8.73 -18.88
N THR A 332 16.97 -9.04 -17.85
CA THR A 332 17.02 -10.38 -17.23
C THR A 332 15.66 -10.74 -16.63
N VAL A 333 15.01 -9.77 -15.97
CA VAL A 333 13.69 -9.97 -15.37
C VAL A 333 12.66 -10.21 -16.46
N GLY A 334 12.62 -9.35 -17.48
CA GLY A 334 11.69 -9.50 -18.60
C GLY A 334 11.86 -10.80 -19.37
N GLY A 335 13.08 -11.35 -19.44
CA GLY A 335 13.37 -12.62 -20.10
C GLY A 335 12.82 -13.85 -19.37
N GLU A 336 12.53 -13.77 -18.06
CA GLU A 336 11.91 -14.87 -17.28
C GLU A 336 10.38 -14.77 -17.19
N VAL A 337 9.79 -13.70 -17.71
CA VAL A 337 8.34 -13.54 -17.67
C VAL A 337 7.69 -14.43 -18.72
N GLU A 338 7.09 -15.53 -18.26
CA GLU A 338 6.24 -16.38 -19.06
C GLU A 338 4.79 -16.38 -18.56
N THR A 339 3.89 -15.78 -19.36
CA THR A 339 2.46 -15.68 -19.03
C THR A 339 1.60 -16.72 -19.76
N GLY A 340 2.16 -17.43 -20.74
CA GLY A 340 1.41 -18.35 -21.60
C GLY A 340 0.22 -17.63 -22.28
N ALA A 341 -0.96 -18.26 -22.26
CA ALA A 341 -2.18 -17.67 -22.80
C ALA A 341 -2.88 -16.67 -21.83
N SER A 342 -2.29 -16.40 -20.66
CA SER A 342 -2.89 -15.50 -19.67
C SER A 342 -2.95 -14.06 -20.18
N PRO A 343 -4.06 -13.32 -19.93
CA PRO A 343 -4.12 -11.89 -20.23
C PRO A 343 -3.26 -11.02 -19.29
N LEU A 344 -2.51 -11.64 -18.38
CA LEU A 344 -1.67 -10.96 -17.40
C LEU A 344 -0.59 -10.10 -18.08
N GLN A 345 -0.53 -8.84 -17.65
CA GLN A 345 0.49 -7.88 -18.05
C GLN A 345 1.49 -7.73 -16.92
N VAL A 346 2.76 -7.95 -17.21
CA VAL A 346 3.84 -7.91 -16.22
C VAL A 346 4.86 -6.85 -16.61
N VAL A 347 5.21 -5.97 -15.67
CA VAL A 347 6.28 -4.99 -15.83
C VAL A 347 7.33 -5.16 -14.74
N ALA A 348 8.60 -5.02 -15.12
CA ALA A 348 9.71 -5.00 -14.17
C ALA A 348 10.03 -3.55 -13.81
N LEU A 349 10.03 -3.21 -12.52
CA LEU A 349 10.18 -1.83 -12.05
C LEU A 349 11.63 -1.43 -11.79
N SER A 350 11.90 -0.15 -12.04
CA SER A 350 13.06 0.60 -11.56
C SER A 350 12.68 1.56 -10.44
N ASP A 351 13.69 2.06 -9.73
CA ASP A 351 13.51 3.13 -8.77
C ASP A 351 13.02 4.42 -9.46
N GLY A 352 12.01 5.05 -8.87
CA GLY A 352 11.36 6.26 -9.38
C GLY A 352 10.19 5.99 -10.34
N ASP A 353 10.02 4.73 -10.78
CA ASP A 353 8.91 4.32 -11.63
C ASP A 353 7.55 4.59 -10.98
N ARG A 354 6.54 4.79 -11.84
CA ARG A 354 5.17 5.02 -11.42
C ARG A 354 4.20 4.10 -12.12
N LEU A 355 3.17 3.67 -11.39
CA LEU A 355 2.03 2.94 -11.94
C LEU A 355 0.75 3.73 -11.65
N ARG A 356 0.08 4.18 -12.70
CA ARG A 356 -1.18 4.92 -12.59
C ARG A 356 -2.35 3.99 -12.88
N VAL A 357 -3.27 3.91 -11.93
CA VAL A 357 -4.57 3.23 -12.10
C VAL A 357 -5.62 4.31 -12.33
N ASP A 358 -6.30 4.29 -13.47
CA ASP A 358 -7.37 5.24 -13.76
C ASP A 358 -8.71 4.84 -13.10
N GLU A 359 -9.75 5.68 -13.22
CA GLU A 359 -11.08 5.38 -12.65
C GLU A 359 -11.79 4.19 -13.30
N GLY A 360 -11.36 3.77 -14.49
CA GLY A 360 -11.85 2.57 -15.20
C GLY A 360 -11.10 1.29 -14.81
N GLY A 361 -9.99 1.42 -14.07
CA GLY A 361 -9.11 0.33 -13.67
C GLY A 361 -8.09 -0.07 -14.73
N SER A 362 -7.84 0.77 -15.72
CA SER A 362 -6.68 0.61 -16.62
C SER A 362 -5.41 0.99 -15.87
N VAL A 363 -4.32 0.27 -16.12
CA VAL A 363 -3.01 0.55 -15.50
C VAL A 363 -2.02 1.04 -16.56
N SER A 364 -1.29 2.10 -16.24
CA SER A 364 -0.21 2.63 -17.08
C SER A 364 1.11 2.63 -16.32
N HIS A 365 2.19 2.21 -16.98
CA HIS A 365 3.54 2.29 -16.46
C HIS A 365 4.23 3.55 -16.95
N LEU A 366 4.80 4.31 -16.03
CA LEU A 366 5.58 5.50 -16.29
C LEU A 366 7.00 5.20 -15.82
N ALA A 367 7.87 4.86 -16.76
CA ALA A 367 9.25 4.46 -16.47
C ALA A 367 10.12 5.69 -16.27
N PHE A 368 10.85 5.76 -15.15
CA PHE A 368 11.72 6.89 -14.84
C PHE A 368 13.05 6.78 -15.60
N HIS A 369 13.52 7.88 -16.20
CA HIS A 369 14.76 7.93 -16.98
C HIS A 369 15.72 9.05 -16.52
N GLY A 370 15.62 9.48 -15.25
CA GLY A 370 16.48 10.51 -14.66
C GLY A 370 15.99 11.94 -14.86
N GLU A 371 15.31 12.22 -15.97
CA GLU A 371 14.80 13.56 -16.34
C GLU A 371 13.27 13.61 -16.51
N GLY A 372 12.54 12.62 -15.99
CA GLY A 372 11.10 12.52 -16.19
C GLY A 372 10.61 11.09 -16.33
N TRP A 373 9.42 10.92 -16.90
CA TRP A 373 8.80 9.62 -17.11
C TRP A 373 8.39 9.42 -18.56
N ASP A 374 8.76 8.27 -19.11
CA ASP A 374 8.24 7.79 -20.39
C ASP A 374 7.00 6.94 -20.16
N PHE A 375 5.94 7.26 -20.91
CA PHE A 375 4.71 6.49 -20.86
C PHE A 375 4.89 5.15 -21.58
N ARG A 376 4.66 4.05 -20.87
CA ARG A 376 4.64 2.69 -21.39
C ARG A 376 3.25 2.11 -21.18
N ASN A 377 2.54 1.86 -22.29
CA ASN A 377 1.33 1.05 -22.24
C ASN A 377 1.70 -0.33 -21.75
N MET A 378 1.01 -0.81 -20.71
CA MET A 378 1.07 -2.21 -20.35
C MET A 378 0.30 -2.98 -21.43
N THR A 379 1.02 -3.66 -22.32
CA THR A 379 0.43 -4.57 -23.30
C THR A 379 0.49 -5.99 -22.75
N PRO A 380 -0.48 -6.88 -23.09
CA PRO A 380 -0.38 -8.30 -22.75
C PRO A 380 0.98 -8.87 -23.16
N ASN A 381 1.65 -9.55 -22.22
CA ASN A 381 2.86 -10.28 -22.53
C ASN A 381 2.45 -11.50 -23.37
N ARG A 382 2.93 -11.54 -24.62
CA ARG A 382 2.60 -12.57 -25.61
C ARG A 382 3.69 -13.61 -25.71
#